data_AF-S6B025-F1
#
_entry.id   AF-S6B025-F1
#
_cell.length_a   1.000
_cell.length_b   1.000
_cell.length_c   1.000
_cell.angle_alpha   90.00
_cell.angle_beta   90.00
_cell.angle_gamma   90.00
#
_symmetry.space_group_name_H-M   'P 1'
#
loop_
_entity.id
_entity.type
_entity.pdbx_description
1 polymer ?
#
loop_
_entity_poly.entity_id
_entity_poly.type
_entity_poly.pdbx_seq_one_letter_code
_entity_poly.pdbx_strand_id
1 'polypeptide(L)'
;MLVPVLSGDIQIELVCDCLREHGLVVIETTRTHAKSIAAETIDKLGVNEDSEDGPKLIHLSTEVIDRGWSDFYMYTSVYDYLPDETQKIVSKAVLSWIAAGLPNIHFANVRL
;
A
#
# COMPACT_ATOMS: atom_id res chain seq x y z
N MET A 1 9.23 -7.58 -7.94
CA MET A 1 8.88 -6.31 -7.28
C MET A 1 8.75 -6.58 -5.80
N LEU A 2 9.25 -5.68 -4.95
CA LEU A 2 9.05 -5.79 -3.51
C LEU A 2 7.81 -4.98 -3.13
N VAL A 3 6.87 -5.59 -2.42
CA VAL A 3 5.65 -4.94 -1.95
C VAL A 3 5.59 -5.06 -0.43
N PRO A 4 5.77 -3.98 0.32
CA PRO A 4 5.61 -4.00 1.76
C PRO A 4 4.15 -4.21 2.14
N VAL A 5 3.92 -5.04 3.15
CA VAL A 5 2.64 -5.29 3.81
C VAL A 5 2.83 -4.91 5.28
N LEU A 6 2.11 -3.88 5.72
CA LEU A 6 2.21 -3.32 7.06
C LEU A 6 0.92 -3.57 7.83
N SER A 7 1.03 -4.07 9.06
CA SER A 7 -0.09 -4.37 9.95
C SER A 7 0.24 -4.04 11.40
N GLY A 8 -0.80 -3.92 12.23
CA GLY A 8 -0.65 -3.60 13.66
C GLY A 8 -0.36 -2.12 13.89
N ASP A 9 0.76 -1.81 14.56
CA ASP A 9 1.18 -0.44 14.89
C ASP A 9 1.93 0.20 13.71
N ILE A 10 1.16 0.70 12.74
CA ILE A 10 1.67 1.23 11.47
C ILE A 10 2.18 2.67 11.68
N GLN A 11 3.49 2.86 11.52
CA GLN A 11 4.14 4.16 11.63
C GLN A 11 4.09 4.93 10.30
N ILE A 12 3.66 6.19 10.32
CA ILE A 12 3.50 7.01 9.11
C ILE A 12 4.81 7.20 8.36
N GLU A 13 5.92 7.39 9.08
CA GLU A 13 7.26 7.50 8.50
C GLU A 13 7.62 6.25 7.68
N LEU A 14 7.32 5.05 8.20
CA LEU A 14 7.57 3.80 7.50
C LEU A 14 6.71 3.69 6.23
N VAL A 15 5.44 4.09 6.29
CA VAL A 15 4.57 4.13 5.10
C VAL A 15 5.16 5.03 4.03
N CYS A 16 5.62 6.23 4.42
CA CYS A 16 6.23 7.19 3.50
C CYS A 16 7.52 6.65 2.88
N ASP A 17 8.38 6.01 3.67
CA ASP A 17 9.64 5.45 3.19
C ASP A 17 9.37 4.29 2.21
N CYS A 18 8.44 3.39 2.55
CA CYS A 18 7.98 2.33 1.67
C CYS A 18 7.42 2.86 0.33
N LEU A 19 6.64 3.94 0.35
CA LEU A 19 6.09 4.55 -0.86
C LEU A 19 7.14 5.25 -1.71
N ARG A 20 8.13 5.91 -1.10
CA ARG A 20 9.24 6.52 -1.83
C ARG A 20 10.16 5.47 -2.48
N GLU A 21 10.35 4.33 -1.81
CA GLU A 21 11.25 3.28 -2.29
C GLU A 21 10.57 2.32 -3.28
N HIS A 22 9.33 1.92 -3.01
CA HIS A 22 8.64 0.85 -3.74
C HIS A 22 7.41 1.32 -4.51
N GLY A 23 6.89 2.52 -4.22
CA GLY A 23 5.74 3.12 -4.89
C GLY A 23 4.38 2.48 -4.60
N LEU A 24 4.36 1.30 -3.95
CA LEU A 24 3.16 0.56 -3.58
C LEU A 24 3.35 -0.02 -2.17
N VAL A 25 2.34 0.09 -1.31
CA VAL A 25 2.33 -0.52 0.03
C VAL A 25 0.93 -1.02 0.38
N VAL A 26 0.84 -2.19 1.00
CA VAL A 26 -0.40 -2.74 1.54
C VAL A 26 -0.53 -2.41 3.02
N ILE A 27 -1.70 -1.95 3.44
CA ILE A 27 -2.02 -1.54 4.81
C ILE A 27 -3.13 -2.43 5.34
N GLU A 28 -2.74 -3.36 6.19
CA GLU A 28 -3.62 -4.34 6.81
C GLU A 28 -4.12 -3.82 8.17
N THR A 29 -5.24 -3.11 8.12
CA THR A 29 -5.89 -2.47 9.27
C THR A 29 -7.39 -2.31 9.01
N THR A 30 -8.11 -1.63 9.91
CA THR A 30 -9.51 -1.29 9.66
C THR A 30 -9.62 -0.23 8.56
N ARG A 31 -10.71 -0.24 7.79
CA ARG A 31 -10.94 0.74 6.72
C ARG A 31 -10.83 2.19 7.19
N THR A 32 -11.34 2.49 8.38
CA THR A 32 -11.28 3.83 8.97
C THR A 32 -9.84 4.22 9.28
N HIS A 33 -9.05 3.31 9.85
CA HIS A 33 -7.66 3.57 10.17
C HIS A 33 -6.81 3.72 8.89
N ALA A 34 -7.07 2.91 7.86
CA ALA A 34 -6.41 3.04 6.55
C ALA A 34 -6.70 4.42 5.90
N LYS A 35 -7.91 4.97 6.07
CA LYS A 35 -8.20 6.34 5.60
C LYS A 35 -7.43 7.41 6.38
N SER A 36 -7.29 7.26 7.70
CA SER A 36 -6.50 8.18 8.53
C SER A 36 -5.03 8.17 8.10
N ILE A 37 -4.43 6.98 7.98
CA ILE A 37 -3.04 6.81 7.55
C ILE A 37 -2.83 7.42 6.15
N ALA A 38 -3.76 7.24 5.21
CA ALA A 38 -3.66 7.85 3.89
C ALA A 38 -3.62 9.38 3.95
N ALA A 39 -4.50 10.01 4.75
CA ALA A 39 -4.53 11.47 4.92
C ALA A 39 -3.23 11.99 5.56
N GLU A 40 -2.74 11.33 6.60
CA GLU A 40 -1.47 11.69 7.26
C GLU A 40 -0.27 11.49 6.33
N THR A 41 -0.30 10.44 5.50
CA THR A 41 0.74 10.17 4.49
C THR A 41 0.75 11.23 3.40
N ILE A 42 -0.42 11.71 2.95
CA ILE A 42 -0.53 12.81 1.98
C ILE A 42 0.17 14.08 2.51
N ASP A 43 -0.14 14.47 3.74
CA ASP A 43 0.48 15.62 4.41
C ASP A 43 2.00 15.43 4.53
N LYS A 44 2.44 14.27 5.02
CA LYS A 44 3.87 13.97 5.24
C LYS A 44 4.69 13.88 3.94
N LEU A 45 4.07 13.40 2.86
CA LEU A 45 4.70 13.37 1.53
C LEU A 45 4.69 14.75 0.85
N GLY A 46 3.92 15.72 1.35
CA GLY A 46 3.72 17.01 0.71
C GLY A 46 2.94 16.90 -0.61
N VAL A 47 2.05 15.91 -0.70
CA VAL A 47 1.22 15.68 -1.89
C VAL A 47 0.16 16.77 -1.97
N ASN A 48 0.20 17.57 -3.03
CA ASN A 48 -0.86 18.51 -3.35
C ASN A 48 -1.95 17.79 -4.17
N GLU A 49 -3.03 17.38 -3.50
CA GLU A 49 -4.15 16.69 -4.15
C GLU A 49 -4.89 17.57 -5.18
N ASP A 50 -4.77 18.89 -5.12
CA ASP A 50 -5.39 19.81 -6.08
C ASP A 50 -4.54 20.03 -7.36
N SER A 51 -3.28 19.62 -7.35
CA SER A 51 -2.38 19.80 -8.51
C SER A 51 -2.68 18.80 -9.62
N GLU A 52 -3.08 19.23 -10.82
CA GLU A 52 -3.38 18.29 -11.93
C GLU A 52 -2.15 17.45 -12.34
N ASP A 53 -0.97 18.08 -12.42
CA ASP A 53 0.28 17.45 -12.86
C ASP A 53 1.15 16.90 -11.72
N GLY A 54 0.73 17.10 -10.46
CA GLY A 54 1.49 16.72 -9.28
C GLY A 54 1.38 15.23 -8.96
N PRO A 55 2.36 14.67 -8.21
CA PRO A 55 2.26 13.30 -7.75
C PRO A 55 1.05 13.12 -6.82
N LYS A 56 0.45 11.93 -6.85
CA LYS A 56 -0.75 11.59 -6.09
C LYS A 56 -0.48 10.39 -5.18
N LEU A 57 -1.12 10.40 -4.02
CA LEU A 57 -1.31 9.21 -3.23
C LEU A 57 -2.70 8.65 -3.54
N ILE A 58 -2.76 7.46 -4.11
CA ILE A 58 -4.03 6.81 -4.44
C ILE A 58 -4.29 5.71 -3.42
N HIS A 59 -5.41 5.80 -2.71
CA HIS A 59 -5.91 4.76 -1.79
C HIS A 59 -6.97 3.90 -2.48
N LEU A 60 -6.69 2.60 -2.61
CA LEU A 60 -7.62 1.61 -3.16
C LEU A 60 -7.68 0.36 -2.29
N SER A 61 -8.49 -0.60 -2.72
CA SER A 61 -8.57 -1.91 -2.08
C SER A 61 -8.78 -3.01 -3.10
N THR A 62 -8.35 -4.20 -2.75
CA THR A 62 -8.60 -5.41 -3.53
C THR A 62 -9.13 -6.51 -2.62
N GLU A 63 -9.97 -7.37 -3.17
CA GLU A 63 -10.43 -8.56 -2.49
C GLU A 63 -9.36 -9.65 -2.60
N VAL A 64 -9.01 -10.25 -1.46
CA VAL A 64 -8.07 -11.36 -1.37
C VAL A 64 -8.83 -12.58 -0.86
N ILE A 65 -8.74 -13.66 -1.63
CA ILE A 65 -9.38 -14.95 -1.31
C ILE A 65 -8.99 -15.38 0.12
N ASP A 66 -9.98 -15.83 0.88
CA ASP A 66 -9.87 -16.31 2.27
C ASP A 66 -9.41 -15.27 3.31
N ARG A 67 -9.18 -14.01 2.91
CA ARG A 67 -8.77 -12.90 3.80
C ARG A 67 -9.77 -11.74 3.83
N GLY A 68 -10.48 -11.51 2.72
CA GLY A 68 -11.38 -10.37 2.53
C GLY A 68 -10.70 -9.18 1.86
N TRP A 69 -11.19 -7.97 2.12
CA TRP A 69 -10.66 -6.75 1.50
C TRP A 69 -9.38 -6.26 2.17
N SER A 70 -8.38 -5.96 1.36
CA SER A 70 -7.09 -5.39 1.76
C SER A 70 -6.92 -4.00 1.17
N ASP A 71 -6.54 -3.03 2.00
CA ASP A 71 -6.27 -1.65 1.59
C ASP A 71 -4.82 -1.49 1.14
N PHE A 72 -4.59 -0.69 0.09
CA PHE A 72 -3.24 -0.39 -0.39
C PHE A 72 -3.15 1.05 -0.89
N TYR A 73 -1.93 1.59 -0.85
CA TYR A 73 -1.61 2.92 -1.36
C TYR A 73 -0.63 2.83 -2.51
N MET A 74 -0.81 3.71 -3.49
CA MET A 74 0.12 3.91 -4.60
C MET A 74 0.59 5.35 -4.60
N TYR A 75 1.90 5.55 -4.80
CA TYR A 75 2.48 6.86 -4.99
C TYR A 75 2.89 7.03 -6.45
N THR A 76 2.18 7.88 -7.18
CA THR A 76 2.31 7.97 -8.65
C THR A 76 3.64 8.55 -9.12
N SER A 77 4.44 9.13 -8.22
CA SER A 77 5.82 9.53 -8.54
C SER A 77 6.77 8.34 -8.74
N VAL A 78 6.39 7.14 -8.28
CA VAL A 78 7.25 5.95 -8.25
C VAL A 78 6.56 4.76 -8.95
N TYR A 79 5.24 4.66 -8.87
CA TYR A 79 4.48 3.53 -9.39
C TYR A 79 3.44 3.96 -10.43
N ASP A 80 3.55 3.38 -11.62
CA ASP A 80 2.56 3.54 -12.69
C ASP A 80 1.39 2.58 -12.47
N TYR A 81 0.20 3.14 -12.23
CA TYR A 81 -0.98 2.34 -11.94
C TYR A 81 -1.49 1.57 -13.16
N LEU A 82 -1.52 0.24 -13.05
CA LEU A 82 -2.08 -0.68 -14.05
C LEU A 82 -3.15 -1.54 -13.35
N PRO A 83 -4.45 -1.19 -13.43
CA PRO A 83 -5.50 -1.73 -12.57
C PRO A 83 -5.46 -3.24 -12.34
N ASP A 84 -5.48 -4.03 -13.41
CA ASP A 84 -5.53 -5.49 -13.33
C ASP A 84 -4.23 -6.10 -12.80
N GLU A 85 -3.09 -5.48 -13.11
CA GLU A 85 -1.78 -5.96 -12.67
C GLU A 85 -1.53 -5.58 -11.22
N THR A 86 -1.82 -4.34 -10.83
CA THR A 86 -1.70 -3.85 -9.47
C THR A 86 -2.54 -4.67 -8.50
N GLN A 87 -3.79 -4.98 -8.86
CA GLN A 87 -4.64 -5.84 -8.02
C GLN A 87 -4.01 -7.23 -7.84
N LYS A 88 -3.55 -7.86 -8.92
CA LYS A 88 -2.85 -9.17 -8.84
C LYS A 88 -1.59 -9.09 -7.98
N ILE A 89 -0.83 -8.00 -8.08
CA ILE A 89 0.39 -7.79 -7.28
C ILE A 89 0.04 -7.69 -5.79
N VAL A 90 -0.96 -6.87 -5.45
CA VAL A 90 -1.42 -6.69 -4.06
C VAL A 90 -1.94 -8.00 -3.50
N SER A 91 -2.80 -8.74 -4.22
CA SER A 91 -3.30 -10.04 -3.76
C SER A 91 -2.16 -11.04 -3.53
N LYS A 92 -1.17 -11.11 -4.43
CA LYS A 92 0.03 -11.96 -4.25
C LYS A 92 0.85 -11.54 -3.01
N ALA A 93 0.98 -10.24 -2.76
CA ALA A 93 1.69 -9.72 -1.59
C ALA A 93 1.01 -10.12 -0.27
N VAL A 94 -0.32 -9.95 -0.20
CA VAL A 94 -1.12 -10.34 0.97
C VAL A 94 -1.06 -11.84 1.21
N LEU A 95 -1.19 -12.67 0.15
CA LEU A 95 -1.06 -14.12 0.29
C LEU A 95 0.33 -14.54 0.77
N SER A 96 1.39 -13.85 0.33
CA SER A 96 2.75 -14.08 0.84
C SER A 96 2.89 -13.71 2.31
N TRP A 97 2.26 -12.62 2.75
CA TRP A 97 2.23 -12.19 4.16
C TRP A 97 1.47 -13.18 5.05
N ILE A 98 0.33 -13.72 4.58
CA ILE A 98 -0.41 -14.79 5.25
C ILE A 98 0.47 -16.03 5.39
N ALA A 99 1.12 -16.46 4.32
CA ALA A 99 2.02 -17.62 4.35
C ALA A 99 3.22 -17.44 5.29
N ALA A 100 3.63 -16.18 5.54
CA ALA A 100 4.69 -15.84 6.48
C ALA A 100 4.24 -15.79 7.96
N GLY A 101 2.97 -16.05 8.25
CA GLY A 101 2.43 -16.05 9.61
C GLY A 101 2.00 -14.67 10.13
N LEU A 102 1.63 -13.76 9.22
CA LEU A 102 1.05 -12.45 9.55
C LEU A 102 1.95 -11.54 10.42
N PRO A 103 3.25 -11.36 10.13
CA PRO A 103 4.09 -10.43 10.88
C PRO A 103 3.64 -8.97 10.68
N ASN A 104 3.95 -8.09 11.63
CA ASN A 104 3.59 -6.66 11.53
C ASN A 104 4.21 -5.97 10.30
N ILE A 105 5.38 -6.42 9.87
CA ILE A 105 6.09 -5.90 8.70
C ILE A 105 6.51 -7.10 7.85
N HIS A 106 6.10 -7.10 6.58
CA HIS A 106 6.50 -8.11 5.61
C HIS A 106 6.82 -7.48 4.28
N PHE A 107 7.91 -7.92 3.66
CA PHE A 107 8.29 -7.47 2.32
C PHE A 107 8.08 -8.61 1.34
N ALA A 108 6.96 -8.59 0.62
CA ALA A 108 6.61 -9.63 -0.33
C ALA A 108 7.38 -9.45 -1.64
N ASN A 109 8.14 -10.46 -2.06
CA ASN A 109 8.75 -10.48 -3.38
C ASN A 109 7.76 -11.03 -4.42
N VAL A 110 7.04 -10.12 -5.05
CA VAL A 110 6.08 -10.44 -6.11
C VAL A 110 6.83 -10.46 -7.44
N ARG A 111 7.16 -11.67 -7.93
CA ARG A 111 7.60 -11.83 -9.33
C ARG A 111 6.39 -11.66 -10.25
N LEU A 112 6.55 -10.80 -11.25
CA LEU A 112 5.62 -10.65 -12.37
C LEU A 112 5.64 -11.94 -13.20
#